data_AF-A0A2N6K0K7-F1
#
_entry.id   AF-A0A2N6K0K7-F1
#
_cell.length_a   1.000
_cell.length_b   1.000
_cell.length_c   1.000
_cell.angle_alpha   90.00
_cell.angle_beta   90.00
_cell.angle_gamma   90.00
#
_symmetry.space_group_name_H-M   'P 1'
#
loop_
_entity.id
_entity.type
_entity.pdbx_description
1 polymer ?
#
loop_
_entity_poly.entity_id
_entity_poly.type
_entity_poly.pdbx_seq_one_letter_code
_entity_poly.pdbx_strand_id
1 'polypeptide(L)'
;GLFSGVTFFAVDIFRARVIYIDKANQLLEAKKQKENNSFGVTKVSFSQGFSDKGIDFRCLSWSSKFLYSGWSDDPKDHDFFIDHYVPAGKQAIICTTPALSAALAIHPRKKFLYEVSKIDLDDGLYVRVVVGLSEAREPCKLLTGSVDCVNSILARQAVVKYEQ
;
A
#
# COMPACT_ATOMS: atom_id res chain seq x y z
N GLY A 1 6.54 -9.96 -43.56
CA GLY A 1 5.69 -9.91 -42.36
C GLY A 1 6.57 -9.63 -41.17
N LEU A 2 6.64 -8.37 -40.75
CA LEU A 2 7.40 -7.97 -39.56
C LEU A 2 6.47 -8.13 -38.35
N PHE A 3 6.89 -8.95 -37.40
CA PHE A 3 6.35 -9.00 -36.05
C PHE A 3 6.56 -7.62 -35.41
N SER A 4 5.54 -6.77 -35.51
CA SER A 4 5.51 -5.49 -34.82
C SER A 4 5.38 -5.77 -33.33
N GLY A 5 6.37 -5.29 -32.58
CA GLY A 5 6.53 -5.52 -31.16
C GLY A 5 5.25 -5.27 -30.38
N VAL A 6 4.77 -6.31 -29.72
CA VAL A 6 3.97 -6.15 -28.53
C VAL A 6 4.91 -5.56 -27.49
N THR A 7 4.88 -4.25 -27.34
CA THR A 7 5.45 -3.53 -26.22
C THR A 7 4.77 -4.08 -24.96
N PHE A 8 5.38 -5.11 -24.36
CA PHE A 8 5.01 -5.67 -23.06
C PHE A 8 5.40 -4.65 -21.96
N PHE A 9 4.73 -3.51 -21.94
CA PHE A 9 4.66 -2.61 -20.76
C PHE A 9 3.49 -3.01 -19.85
N ALA A 10 2.89 -4.20 -20.05
CA ALA A 10 1.60 -4.56 -19.47
C ALA A 10 1.68 -5.23 -18.08
N VAL A 11 2.83 -5.21 -17.41
CA VAL A 11 2.93 -5.72 -16.04
C VAL A 11 3.95 -4.90 -15.26
N ASP A 12 3.65 -3.63 -14.99
CA ASP A 12 4.46 -2.78 -14.09
C ASP A 12 4.38 -3.24 -12.61
N ILE A 13 3.75 -4.39 -12.32
CA ILE A 13 3.44 -4.87 -10.98
C ILE A 13 3.83 -6.35 -10.90
N PHE A 14 4.85 -6.64 -10.09
CA PHE A 14 5.45 -7.98 -10.03
C PHE A 14 5.31 -8.66 -8.67
N ARG A 15 4.88 -7.95 -7.62
CA ARG A 15 4.85 -8.53 -6.27
C ARG A 15 3.52 -8.31 -5.58
N ALA A 16 2.89 -9.41 -5.17
CA ALA A 16 1.65 -9.42 -4.43
C ALA A 16 1.88 -9.84 -2.97
N ARG A 17 1.33 -9.07 -2.04
CA ARG A 17 1.28 -9.39 -0.61
C ARG A 17 -0.17 -9.61 -0.22
N VAL A 18 -0.48 -10.76 0.37
CA VAL A 18 -1.85 -11.04 0.80
C VAL A 18 -2.16 -10.22 2.05
N ILE A 19 -3.27 -9.49 2.02
CA ILE A 19 -3.84 -8.88 3.21
C ILE A 19 -4.67 -9.97 3.88
N TYR A 20 -4.22 -10.46 5.03
CA TYR A 20 -4.99 -11.44 5.81
C TYR A 20 -6.16 -10.72 6.51
N ILE A 21 -7.28 -10.57 5.80
CA ILE A 21 -8.47 -9.80 6.23
C ILE A 21 -8.98 -10.27 7.59
N ASP A 22 -9.15 -11.58 7.78
CA ASP A 22 -9.65 -12.13 9.05
C ASP A 22 -8.73 -11.79 10.22
N LYS A 23 -7.42 -11.91 10.02
CA LYS A 23 -6.42 -11.54 11.03
C LYS A 23 -6.45 -10.04 11.31
N ALA A 24 -6.62 -9.21 10.28
CA ALA A 24 -6.72 -7.76 10.44
C ALA A 24 -7.96 -7.39 11.27
N ASN A 25 -9.12 -7.98 10.95
CA ASN A 25 -10.35 -7.78 11.71
C ASN A 25 -10.19 -8.21 13.18
N GLN A 26 -9.63 -9.40 13.43
CA GLN A 26 -9.38 -9.87 14.79
C GLN A 26 -8.49 -8.90 15.60
N LEU A 27 -7.43 -8.38 14.99
CA LEU A 27 -6.54 -7.43 15.65
C LEU A 27 -7.19 -6.05 15.86
N LEU A 28 -8.03 -5.60 14.94
CA LEU A 28 -8.81 -4.38 15.08
C LEU A 28 -9.79 -4.49 16.25
N GLU A 29 -10.57 -5.57 16.32
CA GLU A 29 -11.53 -5.80 17.40
C GLU A 29 -10.84 -5.92 18.76
N ALA A 30 -9.74 -6.68 18.84
CA ALA A 30 -8.96 -6.81 20.08
C ALA A 30 -8.42 -5.45 20.55
N LYS A 31 -7.97 -4.59 19.61
CA LYS A 31 -7.48 -3.25 19.94
C LYS A 31 -8.62 -2.33 20.39
N LYS A 32 -9.77 -2.37 19.70
CA LYS A 32 -10.97 -1.60 20.06
C LYS A 32 -11.45 -1.91 21.48
N GLN A 33 -11.50 -3.20 21.82
CA GLN A 33 -11.85 -3.66 23.16
C GLN A 33 -10.84 -3.20 24.22
N LYS A 34 -9.53 -3.29 23.93
CA LYS A 34 -8.47 -2.88 24.86
C LYS A 34 -8.46 -1.37 25.12
N GLU A 35 -8.71 -0.57 24.09
CA GLU A 35 -8.71 0.88 24.18
C GLU A 35 -10.03 1.44 24.74
N ASN A 36 -11.01 0.57 25.05
CA ASN A 36 -12.36 0.93 25.49
C ASN A 36 -13.02 1.94 24.54
N ASN A 37 -12.63 1.88 23.26
CA ASN A 37 -12.95 2.90 22.30
C ASN A 37 -14.25 2.50 21.59
N SER A 38 -15.38 3.06 22.05
CA SER A 38 -16.68 2.75 21.47
C SER A 38 -16.87 3.39 20.09
N PHE A 39 -16.13 4.46 19.79
CA PHE A 39 -16.31 5.28 18.60
C PHE A 39 -14.97 5.77 18.04
N GLY A 40 -14.75 5.60 16.74
CA GLY A 40 -13.61 6.21 16.04
C GLY A 40 -12.92 5.28 15.04
N VAL A 41 -11.75 5.72 14.54
CA VAL A 41 -10.95 4.95 13.60
C VAL A 41 -9.98 4.07 14.38
N THR A 42 -10.18 2.75 14.36
CA THR A 42 -9.20 1.81 14.91
C THR A 42 -8.23 1.41 13.82
N LYS A 43 -6.93 1.42 14.12
CA LYS A 43 -5.84 1.12 13.18
C LYS A 43 -4.90 0.05 13.70
N VAL A 44 -4.45 -0.83 12.82
CA VAL A 44 -3.36 -1.79 13.09
C VAL A 44 -2.33 -1.73 11.97
N SER A 45 -1.08 -1.58 12.37
CA SER A 45 0.06 -1.50 11.45
C SER A 45 0.70 -2.88 11.31
N PHE A 46 0.96 -3.27 10.08
CA PHE A 46 1.61 -4.52 9.72
C PHE A 46 2.99 -4.22 9.16
N SER A 47 3.98 -4.93 9.68
CA SER A 47 5.36 -4.86 9.22
C SER A 47 5.79 -6.24 8.78
N GLN A 48 6.00 -6.40 7.47
CA GLN A 48 6.35 -7.70 6.89
C GLN A 48 7.72 -7.63 6.23
N GLY A 49 8.52 -8.68 6.43
CA GLY A 49 9.81 -8.84 5.78
C GLY A 49 9.69 -9.18 4.29
N PHE A 50 10.79 -9.71 3.75
CA PHE A 50 11.02 -9.97 2.32
C PHE A 50 10.39 -11.28 1.78
N SER A 51 9.42 -11.89 2.45
CA SER A 51 8.84 -13.15 1.95
C SER A 51 7.86 -12.88 0.80
N ASP A 52 8.40 -12.79 -0.41
CA ASP A 52 7.70 -12.31 -1.60
C ASP A 52 7.05 -13.44 -2.41
N LYS A 53 5.82 -13.19 -2.89
CA LYS A 53 5.24 -13.91 -4.03
C LYS A 53 5.61 -13.14 -5.29
N GLY A 54 6.05 -13.86 -6.33
CA GLY A 54 6.32 -13.29 -7.66
C GLY A 54 5.04 -12.77 -8.35
N ILE A 55 5.02 -12.84 -9.68
CA ILE A 55 3.89 -12.38 -10.48
C ILE A 55 2.60 -13.08 -9.99
N ASP A 56 1.57 -12.28 -9.73
CA ASP A 56 0.27 -12.74 -9.28
C ASP A 56 -0.80 -12.17 -10.19
N PHE A 57 -1.54 -13.04 -10.89
CA PHE A 57 -2.58 -12.63 -11.84
C PHE A 57 -3.68 -11.80 -11.17
N ARG A 58 -3.89 -11.95 -9.86
CA ARG A 58 -4.84 -11.14 -9.11
C ARG A 58 -4.45 -9.65 -9.16
N CYS A 59 -3.16 -9.31 -9.29
CA CYS A 59 -2.75 -7.92 -9.46
C CYS A 59 -3.25 -7.29 -10.77
N LEU A 60 -3.59 -8.11 -11.77
CA LEU A 60 -4.10 -7.68 -13.06
C LEU A 60 -5.62 -7.73 -13.13
N SER A 61 -6.23 -8.78 -12.55
CA SER A 61 -7.65 -9.05 -12.71
C SER A 61 -8.55 -8.47 -11.60
N TRP A 62 -8.02 -8.24 -10.41
CA TRP A 62 -8.83 -7.77 -9.28
C TRP A 62 -9.10 -6.26 -9.35
N SER A 63 -10.20 -5.87 -8.71
CA SER A 63 -10.65 -4.49 -8.61
C SER A 63 -9.80 -3.69 -7.63
N SER A 64 -9.80 -2.37 -7.77
CA SER A 64 -9.10 -1.47 -6.84
C SER A 64 -9.89 -0.18 -6.68
N LYS A 65 -9.97 0.34 -5.45
CA LYS A 65 -10.58 1.63 -5.15
C LYS A 65 -9.56 2.52 -4.44
N PHE A 66 -8.91 3.37 -5.23
CA PHE A 66 -8.03 4.41 -4.73
C PHE A 66 -8.85 5.46 -3.97
N LEU A 67 -8.32 5.94 -2.84
CA LEU A 67 -8.92 7.01 -2.07
C LEU A 67 -8.05 8.26 -2.11
N TYR A 68 -6.78 8.13 -1.71
CA TYR A 68 -5.88 9.27 -1.55
C TYR A 68 -4.41 8.83 -1.58
N SER A 69 -3.51 9.75 -1.84
CA SER A 69 -2.06 9.55 -1.64
C SER A 69 -1.42 10.87 -1.26
N GLY A 70 -0.41 10.82 -0.41
CA GLY A 70 0.29 12.02 0.01
C GLY A 70 1.43 11.72 0.95
N TRP A 71 2.01 12.79 1.48
CA TRP A 71 3.06 12.71 2.48
C TRP A 71 2.46 12.72 3.88
N SER A 72 3.08 11.98 4.80
CA SER A 72 2.73 12.08 6.21
C SER A 72 3.00 13.50 6.72
N ASP A 73 2.04 14.01 7.50
CA ASP A 73 2.10 15.33 8.15
C ASP A 73 2.83 15.28 9.50
N ASP A 74 3.13 14.08 10.01
CA ASP A 74 3.91 13.93 11.23
C ASP A 74 5.38 14.34 10.95
N PRO A 75 5.93 15.32 11.68
CA PRO A 75 7.30 15.79 11.47
C PRO A 75 8.38 14.73 11.73
N LYS A 76 8.03 13.57 12.31
CA LYS A 76 8.92 12.42 12.50
C LYS A 76 8.71 11.32 11.47
N ASP A 77 7.68 11.43 10.64
CA ASP A 77 7.35 10.48 9.58
C ASP A 77 7.37 11.22 8.24
N HIS A 78 8.39 10.94 7.45
CA HIS A 78 8.57 11.57 6.15
C HIS A 78 8.06 10.70 5.01
N ASP A 79 7.32 9.64 5.31
CA ASP A 79 6.95 8.65 4.31
C ASP A 79 5.78 9.14 3.44
N PHE A 80 5.81 8.69 2.19
CA PHE A 80 4.69 8.82 1.27
C PHE A 80 3.75 7.63 1.48
N PHE A 81 2.44 7.86 1.44
CA PHE A 81 1.44 6.81 1.64
C PHE A 81 0.38 6.82 0.55
N ILE A 82 -0.28 5.67 0.37
CA ILE A 82 -1.36 5.46 -0.59
C ILE A 82 -2.52 4.73 0.09
N ASP A 83 -3.67 5.39 0.15
CA ASP A 83 -4.88 4.89 0.79
C ASP A 83 -5.82 4.26 -0.24
N HIS A 84 -6.32 3.08 0.11
CA HIS A 84 -7.29 2.33 -0.66
C HIS A 84 -8.44 1.83 0.21
N TYR A 85 -9.56 1.54 -0.43
CA TYR A 85 -10.70 0.87 0.19
C TYR A 85 -10.81 -0.58 -0.30
N VAL A 86 -11.13 -1.47 0.62
CA VAL A 86 -11.48 -2.88 0.38
C VAL A 86 -12.90 -3.11 0.91
N PRO A 87 -13.87 -3.50 0.05
CA PRO A 87 -15.23 -3.80 0.50
C PRO A 87 -15.30 -4.95 1.50
N ALA A 88 -16.35 -4.95 2.34
CA ALA A 88 -16.61 -6.01 3.30
C ALA A 88 -16.68 -7.40 2.64
N GLY A 89 -16.11 -8.41 3.30
CA GLY A 89 -16.14 -9.80 2.84
C GLY A 89 -15.27 -10.12 1.61
N LYS A 90 -14.52 -9.15 1.07
CA LYS A 90 -13.62 -9.38 -0.07
C LYS A 90 -12.22 -9.73 0.40
N GLN A 91 -11.60 -10.69 -0.30
CA GLN A 91 -10.16 -10.90 -0.16
C GLN A 91 -9.39 -9.75 -0.81
N ALA A 92 -8.22 -9.42 -0.27
CA ALA A 92 -7.37 -8.36 -0.84
C ALA A 92 -5.89 -8.71 -0.84
N ILE A 93 -5.18 -8.10 -1.77
CA ILE A 93 -3.73 -8.17 -1.91
C ILE A 93 -3.16 -6.77 -2.18
N ILE A 94 -1.92 -6.55 -1.78
CA ILE A 94 -1.16 -5.36 -2.11
C ILE A 94 -0.19 -5.73 -3.23
N CYS A 95 -0.29 -4.99 -4.32
CA CYS A 95 0.44 -5.21 -5.54
C CYS A 95 1.45 -4.08 -5.71
N THR A 96 2.73 -4.41 -5.88
CA THR A 96 3.82 -3.42 -5.92
C THR A 96 4.65 -3.53 -7.20
N THR A 97 5.23 -2.40 -7.61
CA THR A 97 6.10 -2.33 -8.78
C THR A 97 7.44 -3.00 -8.53
N PRO A 98 8.18 -3.40 -9.58
CA PRO A 98 9.57 -3.86 -9.48
C PRO A 98 10.49 -2.89 -8.76
N ALA A 99 10.30 -1.58 -8.94
CA ALA A 99 11.16 -0.57 -8.32
C ALA A 99 11.00 -0.58 -6.79
N LEU A 100 9.77 -0.50 -6.29
CA LEU A 100 9.50 -0.55 -4.84
C LEU A 100 9.97 -1.87 -4.23
N SER A 101 9.67 -2.95 -4.95
CA SER A 101 10.09 -4.31 -4.67
C SER A 101 11.62 -4.45 -4.53
N ALA A 102 12.38 -3.95 -5.50
CA ALA A 102 13.84 -4.00 -5.48
C ALA A 102 14.41 -3.15 -4.34
N ALA A 103 13.85 -1.96 -4.10
CA ALA A 103 14.28 -1.10 -3.01
C ALA A 103 14.14 -1.76 -1.62
N LEU A 104 13.06 -2.53 -1.39
CA LEU A 104 12.87 -3.34 -0.18
C LEU A 104 13.84 -4.53 -0.09
N ALA A 105 14.22 -5.12 -1.22
CA ALA A 105 15.17 -6.24 -1.29
C ALA A 105 16.59 -5.81 -0.90
N ILE A 106 17.02 -4.66 -1.42
CA ILE A 106 18.38 -4.12 -1.24
C ILE A 106 18.61 -3.62 0.19
N HIS A 107 17.54 -3.31 0.91
CA HIS A 107 17.60 -2.85 2.29
C HIS A 107 16.86 -3.83 3.23
N PRO A 108 17.46 -4.98 3.62
CA PRO A 108 16.79 -6.01 4.41
C PRO A 108 16.23 -5.54 5.77
N ARG A 109 16.76 -4.42 6.28
CA ARG A 109 16.27 -3.77 7.51
C ARG A 109 14.99 -2.96 7.27
N LYS A 110 14.75 -2.50 6.04
CA LYS A 110 13.55 -1.78 5.65
C LYS A 110 12.44 -2.80 5.39
N LYS A 111 11.39 -2.73 6.21
CA LYS A 111 10.24 -3.63 6.12
C LYS A 111 9.15 -2.98 5.29
N PHE A 112 8.36 -3.79 4.59
CA PHE A 112 7.15 -3.30 3.96
C PHE A 112 6.13 -2.98 5.04
N LEU A 113 5.63 -1.75 5.04
CA LEU A 113 4.68 -1.25 6.02
C LEU A 113 3.34 -0.96 5.36
N TYR A 114 2.27 -1.47 5.97
CA TYR A 114 0.92 -1.07 5.63
C TYR A 114 0.06 -1.05 6.88
N GLU A 115 -0.94 -0.19 6.89
CA GLU A 115 -1.91 -0.10 7.96
C GLU A 115 -3.27 -0.52 7.46
N VAL A 116 -4.03 -1.19 8.32
CA VAL A 116 -5.42 -1.49 8.08
C VAL A 116 -6.22 -0.78 9.16
N SER A 117 -7.26 -0.08 8.74
CA SER A 117 -8.18 0.60 9.63
C SER A 117 -9.62 0.36 9.23
N LYS A 118 -10.49 0.44 10.23
CA LYS A 118 -11.94 0.37 10.05
C LYS A 118 -12.58 1.59 10.71
N ILE A 119 -13.66 2.08 10.11
CA ILE A 119 -14.52 3.11 10.70
C ILE A 119 -15.84 2.43 11.10
N ASP A 120 -16.47 2.88 12.17
CA ASP A 120 -17.65 2.20 12.72
C ASP A 120 -18.88 2.23 11.79
N LEU A 121 -18.90 3.13 10.81
CA LEU A 121 -20.01 3.32 9.86
C LEU A 121 -19.82 2.57 8.53
N ASP A 122 -18.71 1.87 8.35
CA ASP A 122 -18.40 1.13 7.10
C ASP A 122 -17.81 -0.25 7.45
N ASP A 123 -18.41 -1.30 6.92
CA ASP A 123 -17.94 -2.65 7.13
C ASP A 123 -16.70 -3.03 6.32
N GLY A 124 -16.31 -2.18 5.36
CA GLY A 124 -15.08 -2.31 4.62
C GLY A 124 -13.82 -1.92 5.41
N LEU A 125 -12.68 -2.14 4.78
CA LEU A 125 -11.37 -1.85 5.33
C LEU A 125 -10.68 -0.76 4.52
N TYR A 126 -10.07 0.16 5.25
CA TYR A 126 -9.20 1.19 4.70
C TYR A 126 -7.76 0.72 4.86
N VAL A 127 -7.06 0.59 3.75
CA VAL A 127 -5.70 0.09 3.70
C VAL A 127 -4.78 1.22 3.27
N ARG A 128 -3.89 1.63 4.18
CA ARG A 128 -2.81 2.59 3.92
C ARG A 128 -1.53 1.84 3.62
N VAL A 129 -1.03 1.94 2.40
CA VAL A 129 0.29 1.41 2.04
C VAL A 129 1.31 2.52 2.25
N VAL A 130 2.32 2.27 3.09
CA VAL A 130 3.40 3.22 3.34
C VAL A 130 4.52 2.92 2.36
N VAL A 131 4.74 3.85 1.44
CA VAL A 131 5.87 3.88 0.51
C VAL A 131 7.04 4.56 1.22
N GLY A 132 7.47 3.96 2.33
CA GLY A 132 8.50 4.45 3.26
C GLY A 132 9.94 4.31 2.75
N LEU A 133 10.09 4.40 1.43
CA LEU A 133 11.37 4.38 0.72
C LEU A 133 11.65 5.69 0.00
N SER A 134 10.77 6.66 0.20
CA SER A 134 10.84 7.94 -0.48
C SER A 134 11.86 8.86 0.17
N GLU A 135 13.14 8.51 0.00
CA GLU A 135 14.27 9.46 0.15
C GLU A 135 14.12 10.65 -0.82
N ALA A 136 13.06 10.68 -1.64
CA ALA A 136 12.73 11.75 -2.57
C ALA A 136 12.15 13.00 -1.89
N ARG A 137 11.63 12.95 -0.66
CA ARG A 137 11.00 14.12 -0.02
C ARG A 137 11.95 15.31 0.05
N GLU A 138 13.12 15.10 0.65
CA GLU A 138 14.11 16.15 0.86
C GLU A 138 14.77 16.62 -0.45
N PRO A 139 15.22 15.73 -1.36
CA PRO A 139 15.66 16.13 -2.69
C PRO A 139 14.59 16.90 -3.48
N CYS A 140 13.32 16.48 -3.45
CA CYS A 140 12.24 17.21 -4.12
C CYS A 140 12.11 18.63 -3.57
N LYS A 141 12.08 18.76 -2.24
CA LYS A 141 11.98 20.06 -1.58
C LYS A 141 13.18 20.95 -1.90
N LEU A 142 14.38 20.39 -1.90
CA LEU A 142 15.62 21.12 -2.16
C LEU A 142 15.74 21.57 -3.63
N LEU A 143 15.33 20.73 -4.58
CA LEU A 143 15.47 21.01 -6.01
C LEU A 143 14.31 21.85 -6.58
N THR A 144 13.09 21.66 -6.07
CA THR A 144 11.87 22.25 -6.67
C THR A 144 11.11 23.18 -5.73
N GLY A 145 11.50 23.27 -4.46
CA GLY A 145 10.75 23.98 -3.42
C GLY A 145 9.48 23.25 -2.95
N SER A 146 9.14 22.11 -3.55
CA SER A 146 7.95 21.32 -3.22
C SER A 146 8.31 19.86 -2.96
N VAL A 147 7.68 19.26 -1.96
CA VAL A 147 7.80 17.81 -1.70
C VAL A 147 7.04 16.97 -2.74
N ASP A 148 6.16 17.59 -3.51
CA ASP A 148 5.23 16.88 -4.39
C ASP A 148 5.82 16.48 -5.75
N CYS A 149 7.10 16.77 -5.97
CA CYS A 149 7.75 16.69 -7.27
C CYS A 149 7.75 15.28 -7.91
N VAL A 150 7.54 14.24 -7.10
CA VAL A 150 7.44 12.84 -7.55
C VAL A 150 6.16 12.13 -7.11
N ASN A 151 5.13 12.83 -6.62
CA ASN A 151 3.91 12.20 -6.10
C ASN A 151 3.25 11.28 -7.13
N SER A 152 3.23 11.68 -8.40
CA SER A 152 2.66 10.88 -9.49
C SER A 152 3.38 9.56 -9.72
N ILE A 153 4.69 9.50 -9.46
CA ILE A 153 5.52 8.30 -9.56
C ILE A 153 5.31 7.43 -8.33
N LEU A 154 5.32 8.04 -7.13
CA LEU A 154 5.15 7.34 -5.86
C LEU A 154 3.76 6.71 -5.73
N ALA A 155 2.70 7.40 -6.16
CA ALA A 155 1.33 6.91 -6.15
C ALA A 155 1.09 5.67 -7.04
N ARG A 156 2.03 5.34 -7.93
CA ARG A 156 1.98 4.15 -8.79
C ARG A 156 2.78 2.98 -8.25
N GLN A 157 3.53 3.16 -7.16
CA GLN A 157 4.45 2.13 -6.64
C GLN A 157 3.73 0.96 -5.96
N ALA A 158 2.51 1.20 -5.44
CA ALA A 158 1.69 0.18 -4.83
C ALA A 158 0.20 0.42 -5.10
N VAL A 159 -0.55 -0.66 -5.23
CA VAL A 159 -2.02 -0.65 -5.37
C VAL A 159 -2.62 -1.76 -4.52
N VAL A 160 -3.70 -1.47 -3.82
CA VAL A 160 -4.48 -2.51 -3.13
C VAL A 160 -5.57 -3.00 -4.07
N LYS A 161 -5.58 -4.32 -4.26
CA LYS A 161 -6.48 -5.05 -5.14
C LYS A 161 -7.38 -5.95 -4.32
N TYR A 162 -8.65 -6.06 -4.68
CA TYR A 162 -9.63 -6.91 -4.01
C TYR A 162 -10.50 -7.70 -4.98
N GLU A 163 -10.97 -8.84 -4.51
CA GLU A 163 -11.83 -9.76 -5.26
C GLU A 163 -13.11 -9.05 -5.75
N GLN A 164 -13.46 -9.28 -7.02
CA GLN A 164 -14.67 -8.74 -7.66
C GLN A 164 -15.93 -9.30 -7.02
#